data_AF-A0A1R3J709-F1
#
_entry.id   AF-A0A1R3J709-F1
#
_cell.length_a   1.000
_cell.length_b   1.000
_cell.length_c   1.000
_cell.angle_alpha   90.00
_cell.angle_beta   90.00
_cell.angle_gamma   90.00
#
_symmetry.space_group_name_H-M   'P 1'
#
loop_
_entity.id
_entity.type
_entity.pdbx_description
1 polymer ?
#
loop_
_entity_poly.entity_id
_entity_poly.type
_entity_poly.pdbx_seq_one_letter_code
_entity_poly.pdbx_strand_id
1 'polypeptide(L)'
;MIQYVSNPELLAPLNDVTFILKLPVDPTLLKVSPKAVLNRSERELKWHVPEIPLKGTPGKLRARMPVDSNEDDEELEVVAYVKFSMQGATTLSGVCLRPASEVHLILVKTVTMKAGLLISVFLQRISEELLVLTAFALFILLKRNSSVSCL
;
A
#
# COMPACT_ATOMS: atom_id res chain seq x y z
N MET A 1 9.04 -23.16 -15.51
CA MET A 1 9.74 -21.95 -16.02
C MET A 1 8.71 -20.84 -16.04
N ILE A 2 9.05 -19.63 -15.57
CA ILE A 2 8.16 -18.47 -15.67
C ILE A 2 8.73 -17.56 -16.76
N GLN A 3 7.90 -17.18 -17.73
CA GLN A 3 8.21 -16.17 -18.72
C GLN A 3 7.25 -15.01 -18.53
N TYR A 4 7.75 -13.78 -18.55
CA TYR A 4 6.95 -12.58 -18.37
C TYR A 4 7.28 -11.55 -19.44
N VAL A 5 6.26 -10.79 -19.84
CA VAL A 5 6.36 -9.68 -20.81
C VAL A 5 5.33 -8.63 -20.41
N SER A 6 5.60 -7.36 -20.70
CA SER A 6 4.60 -6.30 -20.49
C SER A 6 3.39 -6.55 -21.38
N ASN A 7 2.19 -6.37 -20.81
CA ASN A 7 0.98 -6.31 -21.60
C ASN A 7 1.00 -5.00 -22.42
N PRO A 8 0.80 -5.05 -23.75
CA PRO A 8 0.80 -3.85 -24.60
C PRO A 8 -0.25 -2.80 -24.21
N GLU A 9 -1.30 -3.20 -23.49
CA GLU A 9 -2.36 -2.30 -23.01
C GLU A 9 -1.98 -1.52 -21.75
N LEU A 10 -0.82 -1.79 -21.15
CA LEU A 10 -0.34 -1.02 -20.00
C LEU A 10 0.07 0.39 -20.44
N LEU A 11 -0.31 1.38 -19.63
CA LEU A 11 -0.03 2.79 -19.88
C LEU A 11 1.18 3.32 -19.09
N ALA A 12 1.65 2.56 -18.10
CA ALA A 12 2.85 2.86 -17.31
C ALA A 12 3.63 1.57 -16.98
N PRO A 13 4.95 1.65 -16.71
CA PRO A 13 5.75 0.52 -16.24
C PRO A 13 5.23 -0.06 -14.92
N LEU A 14 5.48 -1.35 -14.71
CA LEU A 14 5.26 -2.00 -13.41
C LEU A 14 6.55 -1.90 -12.59
N ASN A 15 6.43 -1.52 -11.33
CA ASN A 15 7.55 -1.36 -10.40
C ASN A 15 7.46 -2.38 -9.25
N ASP A 16 8.60 -2.57 -8.57
CA ASP A 16 8.73 -3.43 -7.39
C ASP A 16 8.17 -4.84 -7.62
N VAL A 17 8.43 -5.39 -8.81
CA VAL A 17 7.82 -6.64 -9.24
C VAL A 17 8.47 -7.81 -8.53
N THR A 18 7.68 -8.55 -7.75
CA THR A 18 8.13 -9.73 -7.04
C THR A 18 7.36 -10.95 -7.50
N PHE A 19 8.07 -11.89 -8.13
CA PHE A 19 7.55 -13.21 -8.47
C PHE A 19 7.78 -14.14 -7.29
N ILE A 20 6.73 -14.79 -6.81
CA ILE A 20 6.78 -15.70 -5.66
C ILE A 20 6.28 -17.07 -6.13
N LEU A 21 7.15 -18.06 -6.03
CA LEU A 21 6.88 -19.45 -6.38
C LEU A 21 6.88 -20.30 -5.12
N LYS A 22 5.75 -20.94 -4.82
CA LYS A 22 5.67 -21.95 -3.75
C LYS A 22 6.19 -23.28 -4.28
N LEU A 23 7.22 -23.80 -3.64
CA LEU A 23 7.81 -25.08 -3.97
C LEU A 23 6.93 -26.20 -3.39
N PRO A 24 6.72 -27.31 -4.14
CA PRO A 24 5.87 -28.40 -3.68
C PRO A 24 6.47 -29.14 -2.47
N VAL A 25 7.80 -29.19 -2.39
CA VAL A 25 8.55 -29.79 -1.29
C VAL A 25 9.72 -28.89 -0.88
N ASP A 26 10.33 -29.17 0.27
CA ASP A 26 11.53 -28.46 0.71
C ASP A 26 12.73 -28.83 -0.18
N PRO A 27 13.44 -27.86 -0.80
CA PRO A 27 14.48 -28.18 -1.76
C PRO A 27 15.82 -28.53 -1.08
N THR A 28 16.36 -29.70 -1.40
CA THR A 28 17.72 -30.10 -1.02
C THR A 28 18.78 -29.39 -1.86
N LEU A 29 18.57 -29.32 -3.18
CA LEU A 29 19.41 -28.61 -4.14
C LEU A 29 18.54 -27.76 -5.06
N LEU A 30 18.87 -26.48 -5.21
CA LEU A 30 18.07 -25.57 -6.03
C LEU A 30 18.98 -24.76 -6.97
N LYS A 31 18.81 -24.96 -8.28
CA LYS A 31 19.48 -24.17 -9.32
C LYS A 31 18.52 -23.12 -9.84
N VAL A 32 18.86 -21.84 -9.68
CA VAL A 32 18.01 -20.71 -10.09
C VAL A 32 18.75 -19.79 -11.05
N SER A 33 18.00 -19.21 -11.99
CA SER A 33 18.51 -18.17 -12.90
C SER A 33 17.35 -17.26 -13.32
N PRO A 34 17.45 -15.94 -13.13
CA PRO A 34 18.48 -15.21 -12.37
C PRO A 34 18.45 -15.54 -10.87
N LYS A 35 19.34 -14.93 -10.08
CA LYS A 35 19.42 -15.15 -8.63
C LYS A 35 18.08 -14.83 -7.97
N ALA A 36 17.65 -15.71 -7.07
CA ALA A 36 16.44 -15.58 -6.26
C ALA A 36 16.75 -15.77 -4.78
N VAL A 37 15.82 -15.33 -3.93
CA VAL A 37 15.85 -15.55 -2.49
C VAL A 37 14.92 -16.71 -2.16
N LEU A 38 15.44 -17.73 -1.46
CA LEU A 38 14.65 -18.86 -0.96
C LEU A 38 14.28 -18.60 0.50
N ASN A 39 12.99 -18.53 0.78
CA ASN A 39 12.45 -18.64 2.13
C ASN A 39 12.06 -20.10 2.42
N ARG A 40 12.89 -20.82 3.18
CA ARG A 40 12.64 -22.22 3.54
C ARG A 40 11.44 -22.41 4.46
N SER A 41 11.15 -21.46 5.36
CA SER A 41 10.02 -21.61 6.29
C SER A 41 8.67 -21.59 5.58
N GLU A 42 8.57 -20.81 4.50
CA GLU A 42 7.36 -20.69 3.67
C GLU A 42 7.42 -21.58 2.42
N ARG A 43 8.56 -22.23 2.16
CA ARG A 43 8.89 -22.91 0.89
C ARG A 43 8.67 -21.99 -0.33
N GLU A 44 9.07 -20.73 -0.21
CA GLU A 44 8.86 -19.72 -1.23
C GLU A 44 10.16 -19.28 -1.88
N LEU A 45 10.19 -19.32 -3.21
CA LEU A 45 11.27 -18.78 -4.02
C LEU A 45 10.85 -17.43 -4.62
N LYS A 46 11.63 -16.39 -4.35
CA LYS A 46 11.29 -14.99 -4.67
C LYS A 46 12.31 -14.38 -5.64
N TRP A 47 11.83 -13.90 -6.78
CA TRP A 47 12.61 -13.07 -7.70
C TRP A 47 12.10 -11.63 -7.64
N HIS A 48 13.03 -10.69 -7.43
CA HIS A 48 12.75 -9.27 -7.52
C HIS A 48 13.23 -8.72 -8.87
N VAL A 49 12.32 -8.11 -9.60
CA VAL A 49 12.57 -7.39 -10.86
C VAL A 49 12.20 -5.94 -10.59
N PRO A 50 13.16 -5.00 -10.55
CA PRO A 50 12.89 -3.61 -10.15
C PRO A 50 11.80 -2.96 -10.99
N GLU A 51 11.81 -3.20 -12.30
CA GLU A 51 10.87 -2.61 -13.25
C GLU A 51 10.60 -3.57 -14.41
N ILE A 52 9.35 -3.60 -14.87
CA ILE A 52 8.97 -4.16 -16.17
C ILE A 52 8.53 -3.00 -17.09
N PRO A 53 9.31 -2.68 -18.13
CA PRO A 53 9.01 -1.55 -19.02
C PRO A 53 7.87 -1.89 -19.99
N LEU A 54 7.16 -0.86 -20.48
CA LEU A 54 6.05 -0.99 -21.43
C LEU A 54 6.40 -1.77 -22.70
N LYS A 55 7.63 -1.58 -23.18
CA LYS A 55 8.19 -2.28 -24.32
C LYS A 55 9.53 -2.87 -23.89
N GLY A 56 9.67 -4.17 -24.08
CA GLY A 56 10.88 -4.87 -23.71
C GLY A 56 10.85 -6.31 -24.20
N THR A 57 12.01 -6.94 -24.18
CA THR A 57 12.12 -8.38 -24.45
C THR A 57 11.52 -9.18 -23.29
N PRO A 58 10.85 -10.32 -23.55
CA PRO A 58 10.35 -11.17 -22.49
C PRO A 58 11.46 -11.62 -21.53
N GLY A 59 11.23 -11.45 -20.23
CA GLY A 59 12.10 -11.96 -19.17
C GLY A 59 11.81 -13.44 -18.87
N LYS A 60 12.81 -14.14 -18.35
CA LYS A 60 12.70 -15.57 -18.03
C LYS A 60 13.26 -15.85 -16.63
N LEU A 61 12.47 -16.54 -15.82
CA LEU A 61 12.85 -17.04 -14.50
C LEU A 61 12.83 -18.56 -14.53
N ARG A 62 13.93 -19.16 -14.08
CA ARG A 62 14.16 -20.60 -14.11
C ARG A 62 14.55 -21.07 -12.71
N ALA A 63 13.90 -22.15 -12.29
CA ALA A 63 14.29 -22.93 -11.13
C ALA A 63 14.33 -24.41 -11.53
N ARG A 64 15.29 -25.15 -10.99
CA ARG A 64 15.39 -26.61 -11.09
C ARG A 64 15.70 -27.15 -9.71
N MET A 65 14.91 -28.13 -9.27
CA MET A 65 15.13 -28.88 -8.04
C MET A 65 15.01 -30.38 -8.35
N PRO A 66 15.86 -31.24 -7.78
CA PRO A 66 15.59 -32.66 -7.75
C PRO A 66 14.40 -32.91 -6.83
N VAL A 67 13.55 -33.84 -7.21
CA VAL A 67 12.43 -34.33 -6.41
C VAL A 67 12.52 -35.84 -6.41
N ASP A 68 12.62 -36.44 -5.23
CA ASP A 68 12.60 -37.89 -5.08
C ASP A 68 11.13 -38.35 -5.19
N SER A 69 10.70 -38.70 -6.40
CA SER A 69 9.35 -39.24 -6.65
C SER A 69 9.32 -40.73 -6.31
N ASN A 70 8.95 -41.08 -5.08
CA ASN A 70 8.89 -42.48 -4.64
C ASN A 70 7.50 -43.13 -4.78
N GLU A 71 6.43 -42.39 -5.08
CA GLU A 71 5.10 -42.96 -5.25
C GLU A 71 4.38 -42.24 -6.40
N ASP A 72 3.75 -43.06 -7.25
CA ASP A 72 2.97 -42.82 -8.47
C ASP A 72 2.45 -41.40 -8.72
N ASP A 73 2.82 -40.83 -9.89
CA ASP A 73 2.06 -39.89 -10.75
C ASP A 73 1.14 -38.82 -10.13
N GLU A 74 1.31 -38.41 -8.88
CA GLU A 74 0.61 -37.25 -8.32
C GLU A 74 1.21 -35.96 -8.90
N GLU A 75 0.42 -35.22 -9.68
CA GLU A 75 0.80 -33.91 -10.20
C GLU A 75 1.13 -32.96 -9.05
N LEU A 76 2.42 -32.72 -8.81
CA LEU A 76 2.88 -31.78 -7.80
C LEU A 76 2.34 -30.38 -8.10
N GLU A 77 1.43 -29.89 -7.25
CA GLU A 77 0.85 -28.57 -7.42
C GLU A 77 1.91 -27.49 -7.17
N VAL A 78 2.18 -26.71 -8.21
CA VAL A 78 3.11 -25.58 -8.15
C VAL A 78 2.32 -24.28 -8.26
N VAL A 79 2.26 -23.53 -7.17
CA VAL A 79 1.54 -22.25 -7.12
C VAL A 79 2.52 -21.09 -7.28
N ALA A 80 2.22 -20.17 -8.18
CA ALA A 80 2.97 -18.94 -8.37
C ALA A 80 2.05 -17.72 -8.29
N TYR A 81 2.51 -16.64 -7.68
CA TYR A 81 1.81 -15.37 -7.66
C TYR A 81 2.80 -14.21 -7.82
N VAL A 82 2.29 -13.07 -8.28
CA VAL A 82 3.09 -11.89 -8.61
C VAL A 82 2.56 -10.69 -7.84
N LYS A 83 3.45 -9.97 -7.17
CA LYS A 83 3.17 -8.68 -6.55
C LYS A 83 3.86 -7.60 -7.36
N PHE A 84 3.20 -6.48 -7.58
CA PHE A 84 3.77 -5.34 -8.29
C PHE A 84 3.04 -4.06 -7.87
N SER A 85 3.67 -2.92 -8.14
CA SER A 85 3.08 -1.60 -8.03
C SER A 85 3.03 -0.94 -9.43
N MET A 86 2.13 0.01 -9.61
CA MET A 86 2.06 0.83 -10.82
C MET A 86 1.64 2.24 -10.40
N GLN A 87 2.33 3.25 -10.90
CA GLN A 87 1.98 4.64 -10.71
C GLN A 87 1.92 5.32 -12.07
N GLY A 88 0.90 6.16 -12.30
CA GLY A 88 0.70 6.83 -13.58
C GLY A 88 -0.46 7.81 -13.54
N ALA A 89 -0.63 8.55 -14.64
CA ALA A 89 -1.68 9.54 -14.79
C ALA A 89 -3.09 8.93 -14.93
N THR A 90 -3.18 7.63 -15.23
CA THR A 90 -4.42 6.90 -15.49
C THR A 90 -4.47 5.63 -14.66
N THR A 91 -5.66 5.27 -14.21
CA THR A 91 -5.91 3.97 -13.56
C THR A 91 -6.42 2.97 -14.59
N LEU A 92 -6.34 1.67 -14.27
CA LEU A 92 -6.93 0.62 -15.10
C LEU A 92 -8.46 0.71 -15.19
N SER A 93 -9.11 1.34 -14.20
CA SER A 93 -10.56 1.59 -14.22
C SER A 93 -10.96 2.78 -15.10
N GLY A 94 -10.00 3.61 -15.53
CA GLY A 94 -10.27 4.85 -16.27
C GLY A 94 -11.01 5.92 -15.45
N VAL A 95 -11.27 5.68 -14.16
CA VAL A 95 -11.99 6.62 -13.31
C VAL A 95 -11.12 7.83 -13.03
N CYS A 96 -11.64 9.02 -13.34
CA CYS A 96 -11.02 10.29 -13.03
C CYS A 96 -12.00 11.17 -12.26
N LEU A 97 -11.49 11.93 -11.29
CA LEU A 97 -12.24 13.01 -10.67
C LEU A 97 -12.03 14.28 -11.48
N ARG A 98 -13.12 14.97 -11.83
CA ARG A 98 -13.07 16.28 -12.46
C ARG A 98 -13.59 17.32 -11.48
N PRO A 99 -12.93 18.48 -11.34
CA PRO A 99 -13.50 19.60 -10.61
C PRO A 99 -14.87 19.94 -11.21
N ALA A 100 -15.88 20.15 -10.35
CA ALA A 100 -17.13 20.71 -10.81
C ALA A 100 -16.86 22.17 -11.23
N SER A 101 -16.89 22.45 -12.53
CA SER A 101 -16.89 23.83 -13.01
C SER A 101 -18.24 24.46 -12.66
N GLU A 102 -18.20 25.63 -12.04
CA GLU A 102 -19.36 26.39 -11.61
C GLU A 102 -20.09 27.00 -12.81
N VAL A 103 -20.95 26.22 -13.49
CA VAL A 103 -21.89 26.76 -14.49
C VAL A 103 -23.25 26.09 -14.32
N HIS A 104 -23.96 26.46 -13.25
CA HIS A 104 -25.35 26.89 -13.27
C HIS A 104 -25.77 27.21 -11.83
N LEU A 105 -25.82 28.50 -11.50
CA LEU A 105 -26.51 29.01 -10.31
C LEU A 105 -28.01 28.77 -10.47
N ILE A 106 -28.49 27.53 -10.26
CA ILE A 106 -29.85 27.26 -9.80
C ILE A 106 -29.76 26.35 -8.59
N LEU A 107 -29.68 27.01 -7.44
CA LEU A 107 -30.30 26.64 -6.18
C LEU A 107 -30.52 25.13 -5.92
N VAL A 108 -29.43 24.39 -5.68
CA VAL A 108 -29.41 23.36 -4.63
C VAL A 108 -28.13 23.58 -3.81
N LYS A 109 -28.16 24.63 -2.98
CA LYS A 109 -27.31 24.67 -1.78
C LYS A 109 -27.69 23.43 -0.95
N THR A 110 -26.69 22.80 -0.31
CA THR A 110 -26.80 21.63 0.59
C THR A 110 -26.76 20.34 -0.23
N VAL A 111 -25.64 19.63 -0.43
CA VAL A 111 -24.79 18.87 0.51
C VAL A 111 -23.55 18.52 -0.36
N THR A 112 -22.30 18.92 -0.13
CA THR A 112 -21.31 18.33 0.80
C THR A 112 -19.96 19.04 0.57
N MET A 113 -19.56 19.97 1.45
CA MET A 113 -18.17 20.43 1.62
C MET A 113 -17.98 20.86 3.08
N LYS A 114 -18.25 19.94 4.02
CA LYS A 114 -18.05 20.20 5.45
C LYS A 114 -17.07 19.27 6.17
N ALA A 115 -16.54 18.21 5.55
CA ALA A 115 -15.61 17.33 6.27
C ALA A 115 -14.18 17.89 6.36
N GLY A 116 -13.66 18.51 5.30
CA GLY A 116 -12.27 19.00 5.28
C GLY A 116 -12.05 20.32 6.04
N LEU A 117 -12.99 21.27 5.92
CA LEU A 117 -12.86 22.57 6.60
C LEU A 117 -13.13 22.45 8.11
N LEU A 118 -13.99 21.50 8.54
CA LEU A 118 -14.22 21.25 9.96
C LEU A 118 -12.95 20.77 10.66
N ILE A 119 -12.12 19.91 10.06
CA ILE A 119 -10.90 19.42 10.75
C ILE A 119 -9.90 20.57 10.99
N SER A 120 -9.73 21.47 10.02
CA SER A 120 -8.83 22.62 10.19
C SER A 120 -9.34 23.63 11.24
N VAL A 121 -10.65 23.91 11.26
CA VAL A 121 -11.25 24.82 12.24
C VAL A 121 -11.37 24.16 13.62
N PHE A 122 -11.59 22.85 13.70
CA PHE A 122 -11.70 22.12 14.97
C PHE A 122 -10.34 21.95 15.64
N LEU A 123 -9.27 21.69 14.89
CA LEU A 123 -7.92 21.66 15.44
C LEU A 123 -7.47 23.06 15.92
N GLN A 124 -7.85 24.12 15.20
CA GLN A 124 -7.54 25.49 15.61
C GLN A 124 -8.37 25.93 16.83
N ARG A 125 -9.61 25.45 16.96
CA ARG A 125 -10.49 25.74 18.10
C ARG A 125 -10.15 24.94 19.37
N ILE A 126 -9.65 23.71 19.24
CA ILE A 126 -9.13 22.94 20.38
C ILE A 126 -7.87 23.62 20.98
N SER A 127 -7.03 24.23 20.14
CA SER A 127 -5.86 25.00 20.62
C SER A 127 -6.27 26.20 21.48
N GLU A 128 -7.34 26.91 21.12
CA GLU A 128 -7.81 28.08 21.87
C GLU A 128 -8.55 27.69 23.16
N GLU A 129 -9.36 26.62 23.15
CA GLU A 129 -10.06 26.17 24.36
C GLU A 129 -9.12 25.54 25.41
N LEU A 130 -8.04 24.87 25.00
CA LEU A 130 -7.04 24.34 25.93
C LEU A 130 -6.22 25.45 26.61
N LEU A 131 -5.96 26.56 25.90
CA LEU A 131 -5.31 27.76 26.45
C LEU A 131 -6.22 28.50 27.45
N VAL A 132 -7.54 28.55 27.18
CA VAL A 132 -8.51 29.16 28.10
C VAL A 132 -8.69 28.30 29.36
N LEU A 133 -8.77 26.97 29.23
CA LEU A 133 -8.91 26.08 30.39
C LEU A 133 -7.66 26.05 31.28
N THR A 134 -6.45 26.13 30.70
CA THR A 134 -5.21 26.25 31.48
C THR A 134 -5.11 27.61 32.16
N ALA A 135 -5.50 28.71 31.51
CA ALA A 135 -5.58 30.02 32.14
C ALA A 135 -6.65 30.11 33.25
N PHE A 136 -7.80 29.47 33.07
CA PHE A 136 -8.87 29.43 34.08
C PHE A 136 -8.49 28.58 35.29
N ALA A 137 -7.83 27.44 35.08
CA ALA A 137 -7.31 26.61 36.16
C ALA A 137 -6.23 27.36 36.97
N LEU A 138 -5.34 28.11 36.30
CA LEU A 138 -4.35 28.96 36.97
C LEU A 138 -5.01 30.09 37.76
N PHE A 139 -6.06 30.71 37.22
CA PHE A 139 -6.83 31.75 37.90
C PHE A 139 -7.58 31.22 39.13
N ILE A 140 -8.18 30.03 39.06
CA ILE A 140 -8.81 29.39 40.23
C ILE A 140 -7.77 29.01 41.29
N LEU A 141 -6.61 28.48 40.89
CA LEU A 141 -5.52 28.17 41.83
C LEU A 141 -4.97 29.43 42.52
N LEU A 142 -4.83 30.55 41.79
CA LEU A 142 -4.41 31.83 42.35
C LEU A 142 -5.48 32.44 43.28
N LYS A 143 -6.77 32.34 42.92
CA LYS A 143 -7.87 32.89 43.73
C LYS A 143 -8.12 32.08 45.00
N ARG A 144 -7.88 30.76 44.97
CA ARG A 144 -8.04 29.86 46.14
C ARG A 144 -6.94 30.06 47.19
N ASN A 145 -5.82 30.68 46.83
CA ASN A 145 -4.76 31.11 47.77
C ASN A 145 -4.97 32.53 48.35
N SER A 146 -6.01 33.27 47.94
CA SER A 146 -6.33 34.62 48.44
C SER A 146 -7.61 34.69 49.29
N SER A 147 -8.10 33.56 49.81
CA SER A 147 -9.24 33.53 50.74
C SER A 147 -9.00 32.63 51.96
N VAL A 148 -7.81 32.77 52.55
CA VAL A 148 -7.55 32.47 53.95
C VAL A 148 -6.73 33.64 54.52
N SER A 149 -7.42 34.72 54.87
CA SER A 149 -6.97 35.78 55.80
C SER A 149 -8.16 36.71 56.07
N CYS A 150 -8.35 37.06 57.36
CA CYS A 150 -9.49 37.75 58.00
C CYS A 150 -10.59 36.76 58.45
N LEU A 151 -10.73 36.37 59.72
CA LEU A 151 -10.33 36.90 61.03
C LEU A 151 -9.90 35.73 61.94
#